data_AF-A0A2N3AQ24-F1
#
_entry.id   AF-A0A2N3AQ24-F1
#
_cell.length_a   1.000
_cell.length_b   1.000
_cell.length_c   1.000
_cell.angle_alpha   90.00
_cell.angle_beta   90.00
_cell.angle_gamma   90.00
#
_symmetry.space_group_name_H-M   'P 1'
#
loop_
_entity.id
_entity.type
_entity.pdbx_description
1 polymer ?
#
loop_
_entity_poly.entity_id
_entity_poly.type
_entity_poly.pdbx_seq_one_letter_code
_entity_poly.pdbx_strand_id
1 'polypeptide(L)' 'INAEQYFGNVPEVAWNFYIGGYQPARKWLKDRKKRVLKNTDIEHYQKIIVALAETNRIMKEIDSNI' A
#
# COMPACT_ATOMS: atom_id res chain seq x y z
N ILE A 1 1.28 0.42 12.92
CA ILE A 1 2.41 1.36 13.10
C ILE A 1 2.26 2.00 14.45
N ASN A 2 3.12 1.56 15.36
CA ASN A 2 3.17 2.00 16.76
C ASN A 2 4.06 3.25 16.84
N ALA A 3 4.47 3.66 18.04
CA ALA A 3 5.33 4.84 18.20
C ALA A 3 6.74 4.66 17.58
N GLU A 4 7.21 3.41 17.46
CA GLU A 4 8.60 3.09 17.08
C GLU A 4 8.72 2.60 15.63
N GLN A 5 7.68 1.95 15.09
CA GLN A 5 7.66 1.38 13.76
C GLN A 5 6.61 2.10 12.92
N TYR A 6 7.05 2.83 11.89
CA TYR A 6 6.22 3.49 10.89
C TYR A 6 6.77 3.33 9.47
N PHE A 7 5.92 3.52 8.46
CA PHE A 7 6.32 3.56 7.05
C PHE A 7 6.31 5.00 6.57
N GLY A 8 7.50 5.58 6.40
CA GLY A 8 7.65 6.88 5.75
C GLY A 8 7.54 6.78 4.23
N ASN A 9 7.09 7.86 3.59
CA ASN A 9 7.12 8.03 2.12
C ASN A 9 6.34 6.97 1.32
N VAL A 10 5.20 6.48 1.84
CA VAL A 10 4.28 5.68 1.02
C VAL A 10 3.74 6.57 -0.11
N PRO A 11 3.89 6.21 -1.39
CA PRO A 11 3.37 7.02 -2.50
C PRO A 11 1.87 7.27 -2.38
N GLU A 12 1.43 8.51 -2.60
CA GLU A 12 0.02 8.88 -2.46
C GLU A 12 -0.90 8.06 -3.36
N VAL A 13 -0.41 7.71 -4.57
CA VAL A 13 -1.15 6.85 -5.50
C VAL A 13 -1.47 5.50 -4.90
N ALA A 14 -0.52 4.87 -4.20
CA ALA A 14 -0.71 3.58 -3.54
C ALA A 14 -1.52 3.73 -2.24
N TRP A 15 -1.31 4.82 -1.49
CA TRP A 15 -2.05 5.12 -0.27
C TRP A 15 -3.54 5.34 -0.52
N ASN A 16 -3.86 6.03 -1.61
CA ASN A 16 -5.22 6.40 -1.98
C ASN A 16 -5.90 5.40 -2.92
N PHE A 17 -5.17 4.39 -3.42
CA PHE A 17 -5.70 3.40 -4.37
C PHE A 17 -6.89 2.62 -3.78
N TYR A 18 -7.99 2.57 -4.53
CA TYR A 18 -9.19 1.80 -4.16
C TYR A 18 -9.26 0.49 -4.93
N ILE A 19 -9.62 -0.59 -4.23
CA ILE A 19 -10.06 -1.85 -4.84
C ILE A 19 -11.47 -2.12 -4.31
N GLY A 20 -12.46 -1.96 -5.17
CA GLY A 20 -13.86 -1.91 -4.74
C GLY A 20 -14.08 -0.78 -3.72
N GLY A 21 -14.67 -1.10 -2.58
CA GLY A 21 -15.02 -0.12 -1.55
C GLY A 21 -13.95 0.21 -0.50
N TYR A 22 -12.70 -0.25 -0.65
CA TYR A 22 -11.67 -0.04 0.37
C TYR A 22 -10.27 0.24 -0.19
N GLN A 23 -9.40 0.80 0.67
CA GLN A 23 -8.01 1.14 0.36
C GLN A 23 -7.06 0.12 1.00
N PRO A 24 -6.40 -0.75 0.21
CA PRO A 24 -5.63 -1.87 0.75
C PRO A 24 -4.47 -1.43 1.65
N ALA A 25 -3.70 -0.42 1.22
CA ALA A 25 -2.56 0.10 1.99
C ALA A 25 -2.97 0.63 3.37
N ARG A 26 -4.11 1.33 3.45
CA ARG A 26 -4.65 1.86 4.72
C ARG A 26 -5.22 0.75 5.59
N LYS A 27 -6.01 -0.14 5.00
CA LYS A 27 -6.65 -1.26 5.70
C LYS A 27 -5.62 -2.17 6.35
N TRP A 28 -4.54 -2.52 5.64
CA TRP A 28 -3.51 -3.41 6.16
C TRP A 28 -2.84 -2.85 7.44
N LEU A 29 -2.54 -1.54 7.46
CA LEU A 29 -1.97 -0.89 8.65
C LEU A 29 -2.99 -0.73 9.77
N LYS A 30 -4.26 -0.42 9.45
CA LYS A 30 -5.35 -0.31 10.43
C LYS A 30 -5.55 -1.63 11.18
N ASP A 31 -5.58 -2.75 10.44
CA ASP A 31 -5.80 -4.09 10.99
C ASP A 31 -4.62 -4.57 11.88
N ARG A 32 -3.45 -3.91 11.77
CA ARG A 32 -2.22 -4.20 12.54
C ARG A 32 -1.82 -3.09 13.51
N LYS A 33 -2.73 -2.18 13.85
CA LYS A 33 -2.48 -1.15 14.87
C LYS A 33 -2.15 -1.81 16.23
N LYS A 34 -1.19 -1.23 16.97
CA LYS A 34 -0.70 -1.73 18.27
C LYS A 34 -0.07 -3.14 18.25
N ARG A 35 0.25 -3.70 17.07
CA ARG A 35 1.04 -4.93 16.94
C ARG A 35 2.49 -4.57 16.62
N VAL A 36 3.43 -5.42 17.04
CA VAL A 36 4.82 -5.38 16.57
C VAL A 36 4.87 -6.08 15.21
N LEU A 37 5.42 -5.42 14.21
CA LEU A 37 5.61 -6.01 12.88
C LEU A 37 6.94 -6.75 12.83
N LYS A 38 6.92 -7.98 12.33
CA LYS A 38 8.15 -8.72 12.00
C LYS A 38 8.68 -8.26 10.65
N ASN A 39 9.93 -8.57 10.32
CA ASN A 39 10.51 -8.25 9.01
C ASN A 39 9.66 -8.79 7.85
N THR A 40 9.10 -9.99 7.99
CA THR A 40 8.19 -10.57 6.98
C THR A 40 6.91 -9.75 6.80
N ASP A 41 6.37 -9.13 7.85
CA ASP A 41 5.22 -8.23 7.75
C ASP A 41 5.59 -6.93 7.03
N ILE A 42 6.79 -6.41 7.31
CA ILE A 42 7.34 -5.20 6.69
C ILE A 42 7.54 -5.42 5.18
N GLU A 43 8.21 -6.50 4.81
CA GLU A 43 8.41 -6.90 3.41
C GLU A 43 7.08 -7.13 2.68
N HIS A 44 6.11 -7.76 3.35
CA HIS A 44 4.79 -7.97 2.78
C HIS A 44 4.09 -6.64 2.51
N TYR A 45 4.15 -5.68 3.44
CA TYR A 45 3.58 -4.36 3.23
C TYR A 45 4.25 -3.61 2.07
N GLN A 46 5.57 -3.66 1.96
CA GLN A 46 6.30 -3.06 0.84
C GLN A 46 5.87 -3.66 -0.50
N LYS A 47 5.68 -4.99 -0.57
CA LYS A 47 5.16 -5.67 -1.78
C LYS A 47 3.75 -5.19 -2.14
N ILE A 48 2.88 -4.95 -1.16
CA ILE A 48 1.56 -4.35 -1.40
C ILE A 48 1.72 -2.96 -2.03
N ILE A 49 2.57 -2.10 -1.48
CA ILE A 49 2.78 -0.75 -2.01
C ILE A 49 3.28 -0.78 -3.45
N VAL A 50 4.27 -1.62 -3.77
CA VAL A 50 4.80 -1.78 -5.13
C VAL A 50 3.70 -2.28 -6.08
N ALA A 51 2.93 -3.30 -5.69
CA ALA A 51 1.87 -3.84 -6.53
C ALA A 51 0.79 -2.78 -6.86
N LEU A 52 0.39 -1.95 -5.90
CA LEU A 52 -0.59 -0.89 -6.11
C LEU A 52 -0.06 0.22 -7.03
N ALA A 53 1.20 0.62 -6.86
CA ALA A 53 1.84 1.63 -7.70
C ALA A 53 1.97 1.15 -9.16
N GLU A 54 2.44 -0.09 -9.37
CA GLU A 54 2.56 -0.69 -10.70
C GLU A 54 1.20 -0.89 -11.36
N THR A 55 0.18 -1.30 -10.60
CA THR A 55 -1.19 -1.42 -11.13
C THR A 55 -1.68 -0.08 -11.68
N ASN A 56 -1.53 1.01 -10.92
CA ASN A 56 -1.88 2.34 -11.39
C ASN A 56 -1.09 2.73 -12.65
N ARG A 57 0.22 2.43 -12.70
CA ARG A 57 1.08 2.76 -13.85
C ARG A 57 0.57 2.05 -15.12
N ILE A 58 0.29 0.74 -15.02
CA ILE A 58 -0.20 -0.08 -16.13
C ILE A 58 -1.58 0.39 -16.59
N MET A 59 -2.49 0.72 -15.68
CA MET A 59 -3.81 1.25 -16.04
C MET A 59 -3.70 2.53 -16.88
N LYS A 60 -2.86 3.48 -16.45
CA LYS A 60 -2.63 4.73 -17.20
C LYS A 60 -2.00 4.48 -18.57
N GLU A 61 -1.10 3.50 -18.66
CA GLU A 61 -0.47 3.10 -19.92
C GLU A 61 -1.51 2.52 -20.89
N ILE A 62 -2.44 1.71 -20.41
CA ILE A 62 -3.56 1.19 -21.22
C ILE A 62 -4.48 2.33 -21.67
N ASP A 63 -4.92 3.19 -20.76
CA ASP A 63 -5.83 4.30 -21.06
C ASP A 63 -5.23 5.29 -22.06
N SER A 64 -3.90 5.46 -22.07
CA SER A 64 -3.22 6.37 -23.02
C SER A 64 -3.07 5.78 -24.43
N ASN A 65 -3.31 4.49 -24.59
CA ASN A 65 -3.19 3.76 -25.86
C ASN A 65 -4.56 3.47 -26.52
N ILE A 66 -5.63 4.06 -25.99
CA ILE A 66 -7.01 4.01 -26.53
C ILE A 66 -7.39 5.41 -27.03
#